data_AF-A0A6V7KNI2-F1
#
_entry.id   AF-A0A6V7KNI2-F1
#
_cell.length_a   1.000
_cell.length_b   1.000
_cell.length_c   1.000
_cell.angle_alpha   90.00
_cell.angle_beta   90.00
_cell.angle_gamma   90.00
#
_symmetry.space_group_name_H-M   'P 1'
#
loop_
_entity.id
_entity.type
_entity.pdbx_description
1 polymer ?
#
loop_
_entity_poly.entity_id
_entity_poly.type
_entity_poly.pdbx_seq_one_letter_code
_entity_poly.pdbx_strand_id
1 'polypeptide(L)'
;IIWLTWLEQTQNIDIVHAGKSKEHTIEGTNIQIDGYHYDQVNDRKYAFQFQGCYWHGCPLCFTTERAREINKNDSLYARYERTQAINGLLTGQGYILVEIWECEFQAMINNTPELQAFIERDDVKVCVPMDPRDAFYGGSTGNIVSHYDVKDGEKMNYYDVCSLYPCKTGKYPLGHPEILFDPEDIEKLCPNNDISRVEGLIKCTVLPPDSLYHPVLPMKAHQKLMFVLCRKCCQLQNNQECTHTDSEGQLTGAWVSCELHKAVEMGYRIKKIYEVWHYSKTTQYDPRTGKGGLFAGFINQFVKLKTEASGWPASCDTPEAKAAYIREIEEKSEIKLDPDKIKYNAGARAVAKLMLNSLWGKFAQRANMDKTAVLYTYEELYSFLFDVKKIVTGCMFVENESGDADT
;
A
#
# COMPACT_ATOMS: atom_id res chain seq x y z
N ILE A 1 18.56 1.11 -4.57
CA ILE A 1 18.90 0.39 -3.31
C ILE A 1 19.22 -1.08 -3.55
N ILE A 2 18.30 -1.93 -4.04
CA ILE A 2 18.56 -3.38 -4.25
C ILE A 2 19.85 -3.66 -5.03
N TRP A 3 20.04 -2.97 -6.17
CA TRP A 3 21.27 -3.10 -6.97
C TRP A 3 22.54 -2.78 -6.17
N LEU A 4 22.53 -1.70 -5.38
CA LEU A 4 23.67 -1.31 -4.56
C LEU A 4 23.95 -2.36 -3.49
N THR A 5 22.94 -2.81 -2.75
CA THR A 5 23.09 -3.87 -1.73
C THR A 5 23.60 -5.18 -2.35
N TRP A 6 23.20 -5.49 -3.58
CA TRP A 6 23.74 -6.63 -4.33
C TRP A 6 25.23 -6.45 -4.66
N LEU A 7 25.65 -5.25 -5.07
CA LEU A 7 27.07 -4.94 -5.30
C LEU A 7 27.89 -5.03 -4.02
N GLU A 8 27.38 -4.52 -2.90
CA GLU A 8 28.05 -4.63 -1.60
C GLU A 8 28.36 -6.07 -1.24
N GLN A 9 27.37 -6.96 -1.37
CA GLN A 9 27.55 -8.37 -1.05
C GLN A 9 28.49 -9.08 -2.03
N THR A 10 28.34 -8.82 -3.33
CA THR A 10 29.10 -9.54 -4.38
C THR A 10 30.54 -9.05 -4.51
N GLN A 11 30.80 -7.78 -4.25
CA GLN A 11 32.12 -7.17 -4.36
C GLN A 11 32.79 -6.96 -3.00
N ASN A 12 32.08 -7.20 -1.90
CA ASN A 12 32.55 -7.01 -0.53
C ASN A 12 33.08 -5.58 -0.29
N ILE A 13 32.29 -4.58 -0.72
CA ILE A 13 32.56 -3.15 -0.56
C ILE A 13 31.44 -2.49 0.26
N ASP A 14 31.78 -1.42 0.98
CA ASP A 14 30.81 -0.60 1.70
C ASP A 14 30.40 0.60 0.83
N ILE A 15 29.14 0.63 0.41
CA ILE A 15 28.56 1.70 -0.41
C ILE A 15 27.66 2.56 0.48
N VAL A 16 27.93 3.86 0.49
CA VAL A 16 27.08 4.88 1.09
C VAL A 16 25.91 5.15 0.16
N HIS A 17 24.67 4.87 0.59
CA HIS A 17 23.47 5.06 -0.22
C HIS A 17 22.21 5.30 0.63
N ALA A 18 21.11 5.72 0.01
CA ALA A 18 19.83 6.06 0.66
C ALA A 18 19.33 5.02 1.68
N GLY A 19 19.45 3.72 1.37
CA GLY A 19 19.07 2.62 2.28
C GLY A 19 19.91 2.49 3.57
N LYS A 20 20.99 3.27 3.73
CA LYS A 20 21.80 3.41 4.95
C LYS A 20 21.72 4.82 5.54
N SER A 21 20.69 5.57 5.16
CA SER A 21 20.42 6.94 5.64
C SER A 21 21.52 7.95 5.32
N LYS A 22 22.27 7.70 4.25
CA LYS A 22 23.35 8.58 3.79
C LYS A 22 23.37 8.62 2.27
N GLU A 23 23.08 9.78 1.69
CA GLU A 23 23.34 10.05 0.29
C GLU A 23 24.57 10.95 0.19
N HIS A 24 25.50 10.58 -0.70
CA HIS A 24 26.69 11.38 -0.92
C HIS A 24 26.35 12.53 -1.87
N THR A 25 26.68 13.75 -1.47
CA THR A 25 26.56 14.92 -2.34
C THR A 25 27.90 15.18 -2.99
N ILE A 26 27.90 15.36 -4.31
CA ILE A 26 29.10 15.69 -5.07
C ILE A 26 29.67 17.02 -4.56
N GLU A 27 30.94 17.02 -4.14
CA GLU A 27 31.63 18.19 -3.60
C GLU A 27 31.51 19.41 -4.53
N GLY A 28 31.14 20.57 -3.96
CA GLY A 28 30.95 21.82 -4.70
C GLY A 28 29.64 21.90 -5.50
N THR A 29 28.71 20.96 -5.29
CA THR A 29 27.40 20.93 -5.96
C THR A 29 26.28 20.59 -4.98
N ASN A 30 25.03 20.62 -5.46
CA ASN A 30 23.86 20.12 -4.73
C ASN A 30 23.32 18.80 -5.32
N ILE A 31 24.16 18.07 -6.07
CA ILE A 31 23.75 16.84 -6.76
C ILE A 31 24.08 15.65 -5.86
N GLN A 32 23.05 14.87 -5.52
CA GLN A 32 23.19 13.62 -4.79
C GLN A 32 23.42 12.47 -5.76
N ILE A 33 24.25 11.50 -5.36
CA ILE A 33 24.46 10.26 -6.11
C ILE A 33 23.83 9.07 -5.40
N ASP A 34 23.39 8.07 -6.17
CA ASP A 34 22.69 6.92 -5.62
C ASP A 34 23.57 6.08 -4.68
N GLY A 35 24.86 5.94 -5.02
CA GLY A 35 25.84 5.24 -4.19
C GLY A 35 27.24 5.82 -4.28
N TYR A 36 27.98 5.79 -3.18
CA TYR A 36 29.38 6.23 -3.10
C TYR A 36 30.25 5.22 -2.37
N HIS A 37 31.43 4.93 -2.93
CA HIS A 37 32.46 4.14 -2.24
C HIS A 37 33.82 4.80 -2.39
N TYR A 38 34.58 4.85 -1.30
CA TYR A 38 35.97 5.31 -1.32
C TYR A 38 36.91 4.15 -1.00
N ASP A 39 37.65 3.73 -2.02
CA ASP A 39 38.70 2.72 -1.89
C ASP A 39 39.96 3.41 -1.38
N GLN A 40 40.17 3.31 -0.07
CA GLN A 40 41.32 3.91 0.62
C GLN A 40 42.65 3.27 0.21
N VAL A 41 42.65 2.02 -0.27
CA VAL A 41 43.87 1.30 -0.61
C VAL A 41 44.43 1.81 -1.92
N ASN A 42 43.55 2.03 -2.90
CA ASN A 42 43.94 2.48 -4.24
C ASN A 42 43.73 3.99 -4.48
N ASP A 43 43.26 4.73 -3.45
CA ASP A 43 42.90 6.15 -3.53
C ASP A 43 41.91 6.45 -4.67
N ARG A 44 40.80 5.70 -4.68
CA ARG A 44 39.77 5.79 -5.75
C ARG A 44 38.40 6.08 -5.20
N LYS A 45 37.74 7.06 -5.81
CA LYS A 45 36.34 7.43 -5.53
C LYS A 45 35.44 6.77 -6.57
N TYR A 46 34.47 5.98 -6.15
CA TYR A 46 33.47 5.37 -7.02
C TYR A 46 32.12 6.06 -6.82
N ALA A 47 31.45 6.36 -7.93
CA ALA A 47 30.08 6.83 -7.95
C ALA A 47 29.21 5.79 -8.65
N PHE A 48 28.19 5.30 -7.95
CA PHE A 48 27.22 4.35 -8.49
C PHE A 48 25.93 5.09 -8.86
N GLN A 49 25.43 4.89 -10.08
CA GLN A 49 24.23 5.55 -10.59
C GLN A 49 23.25 4.53 -11.19
N PHE A 50 22.03 4.50 -10.67
CA PHE A 50 20.94 3.69 -11.18
C PHE A 50 20.05 4.52 -12.11
N GLN A 51 20.20 4.31 -13.40
CA GLN A 51 19.50 5.09 -14.41
C GLN A 51 18.08 4.52 -14.65
N GLY A 52 17.11 4.97 -13.85
CA GLY A 52 15.68 4.77 -14.12
C GLY A 52 15.31 5.17 -15.56
N CYS A 53 14.85 4.23 -16.38
CA CYS A 53 14.83 4.39 -17.84
C CYS A 53 13.98 5.58 -18.27
N TYR A 54 12.79 5.74 -17.68
CA TYR A 54 11.90 6.85 -18.02
C TYR A 54 12.43 8.19 -17.51
N TRP A 55 12.94 8.23 -16.29
CA TRP A 55 13.41 9.46 -15.62
C TRP A 55 14.71 9.99 -16.20
N HIS A 56 15.56 9.10 -16.69
CA HIS A 56 16.87 9.42 -17.28
C HIS A 56 16.90 9.28 -18.81
N GLY A 57 15.76 8.99 -19.44
CA GLY A 57 15.62 9.03 -20.90
C GLY A 57 16.39 7.95 -21.65
N CYS A 58 16.29 6.70 -21.21
CA CYS A 58 17.02 5.56 -21.78
C CYS A 58 16.88 5.47 -23.31
N PRO A 59 17.99 5.51 -24.08
CA PRO A 59 17.94 5.42 -25.53
C PRO A 59 17.59 4.02 -26.04
N LEU A 60 17.75 2.97 -25.22
CA LEU A 60 17.41 1.59 -25.58
C LEU A 60 15.92 1.31 -25.41
N CYS A 61 15.31 1.78 -24.31
CA CYS A 61 13.88 1.60 -24.07
C CYS A 61 13.00 2.53 -24.90
N PHE A 62 13.50 3.72 -25.22
CA PHE A 62 12.72 4.76 -25.89
C PHE A 62 13.44 5.22 -27.17
N THR A 63 13.11 4.59 -28.29
CA THR A 63 13.80 4.78 -29.57
C THR A 63 13.17 5.86 -30.46
N THR A 64 11.88 6.17 -30.28
CA THR A 64 11.11 7.10 -31.10
C THR A 64 10.62 8.31 -30.29
N GLU A 65 10.28 9.40 -30.98
CA GLU A 65 9.68 10.63 -30.41
C GLU A 65 10.40 11.22 -29.19
N ARG A 66 11.70 10.97 -29.01
CA ARG A 66 12.44 11.36 -27.79
C ARG A 66 12.47 12.87 -27.53
N ALA A 67 12.39 13.69 -28.60
CA ALA A 67 12.37 15.15 -28.51
C ALA A 67 10.98 15.73 -28.18
N ARG A 68 9.93 14.89 -28.19
CA ARG A 68 8.57 15.33 -27.87
C ARG A 68 8.50 15.78 -26.42
N GLU A 69 7.94 16.97 -26.20
CA GLU A 69 7.72 17.47 -24.85
C GLU A 69 6.68 16.59 -24.12
N ILE A 70 7.10 16.05 -22.98
CA ILE A 70 6.26 15.36 -22.00
C ILE A 70 5.59 16.40 -21.10
N ASN A 71 6.40 17.34 -20.60
CA ASN A 71 5.98 18.53 -19.88
C ASN A 71 6.75 19.74 -20.44
N LYS A 72 6.37 20.95 -19.99
CA LYS A 72 7.08 22.17 -20.36
C LYS A 72 8.59 22.03 -20.10
N ASN A 73 9.41 22.11 -21.14
CA ASN A 73 10.87 21.94 -21.11
C ASN A 73 11.36 20.57 -20.61
N ASP A 74 10.56 19.50 -20.74
CA ASP A 74 10.92 18.15 -20.32
C ASP A 74 10.61 17.15 -21.44
N SER A 75 11.64 16.52 -21.96
CA SER A 75 11.57 15.46 -22.97
C SER A 75 12.53 14.32 -22.62
N LEU A 76 12.36 13.14 -23.22
CA LEU A 76 13.29 12.02 -22.99
C LEU A 76 14.70 12.38 -23.45
N TYR A 77 14.83 13.19 -24.51
CA TYR A 77 16.11 13.73 -24.96
C TYR A 77 16.73 14.66 -23.90
N ALA A 78 15.98 15.62 -23.39
CA ALA A 78 16.46 16.55 -22.36
C ALA A 78 16.79 15.85 -21.03
N ARG A 79 16.05 14.78 -20.67
CA ARG A 79 16.38 13.92 -19.53
C ARG A 79 17.72 13.21 -19.73
N TYR A 80 17.91 12.60 -20.90
CA TYR A 80 19.15 11.92 -21.25
C TYR A 80 20.36 12.87 -21.27
N GLU A 81 20.21 14.06 -21.88
CA GLU A 81 21.28 15.07 -21.86
C GLU A 81 21.66 15.50 -20.45
N ARG A 82 20.67 15.69 -19.55
CA ARG A 82 20.94 15.98 -18.14
C ARG A 82 21.69 14.83 -17.45
N THR A 83 21.28 13.59 -17.68
CA THR A 83 21.98 12.41 -17.17
C THR A 83 23.44 12.39 -17.63
N GLN A 84 23.69 12.59 -18.94
CA GLN A 84 25.05 12.61 -19.48
C GLN A 84 25.87 13.77 -18.93
N ALA A 85 25.26 14.95 -18.70
CA ALA A 85 25.94 16.08 -18.08
C ALA A 85 26.36 15.77 -16.63
N ILE A 86 25.52 15.10 -15.84
CA ILE A 86 25.85 14.67 -14.46
C ILE A 86 26.96 13.61 -14.49
N ASN A 87 26.87 12.63 -15.39
CA ASN A 87 27.90 11.61 -15.57
C ASN A 87 29.26 12.22 -15.97
N GLY A 88 29.23 13.21 -16.87
CA GLY A 88 30.41 13.98 -17.27
C GLY A 88 31.00 14.80 -16.13
N LEU A 89 30.17 15.36 -15.26
CA LEU A 89 30.61 16.08 -14.07
C LEU A 89 31.32 15.15 -13.07
N LEU A 90 30.73 13.98 -12.79
CA LEU A 90 31.32 12.98 -11.90
C LEU A 90 32.69 12.52 -12.38
N THR A 91 32.79 12.12 -13.64
CA THR A 91 34.06 11.70 -14.24
C THR A 91 35.07 12.84 -14.29
N GLY A 92 34.64 14.08 -14.60
CA GLY A 92 35.48 15.27 -14.57
C GLY A 92 36.02 15.64 -13.18
N GLN A 93 35.32 15.26 -12.11
CA GLN A 93 35.79 15.38 -10.73
C GLN A 93 36.63 14.19 -10.23
N GLY A 94 36.96 13.24 -11.12
CA GLY A 94 37.81 12.10 -10.80
C GLY A 94 37.10 10.90 -10.17
N TYR A 95 35.76 10.87 -10.19
CA TYR A 95 35.02 9.68 -9.78
C TYR A 95 35.08 8.61 -10.90
N ILE A 96 35.26 7.36 -10.49
CA ILE A 96 35.00 6.19 -11.31
C ILE A 96 33.49 5.96 -11.30
N LEU A 97 32.84 6.30 -12.40
CA LEU A 97 31.40 6.11 -12.58
C LEU A 97 31.10 4.65 -12.91
N VAL A 98 30.24 4.03 -12.12
CA VAL A 98 29.62 2.72 -12.37
C VAL A 98 28.13 2.95 -12.50
N GLU A 99 27.57 2.77 -13.69
CA GLU A 99 26.13 2.95 -13.90
C GLU A 99 25.47 1.66 -14.40
N ILE A 100 24.18 1.53 -14.11
CA ILE A 100 23.32 0.50 -14.69
C ILE A 100 21.98 1.13 -15.06
N TRP A 101 21.44 0.74 -16.21
CA TRP A 101 20.08 1.15 -16.61
C TRP A 101 19.03 0.24 -15.99
N GLU A 102 17.85 0.79 -15.69
CA GLU A 102 16.72 0.02 -15.12
C GLU A 102 16.38 -1.21 -15.98
N CYS A 103 16.34 -1.08 -17.30
CA CYS A 103 16.07 -2.20 -18.19
C CYS A 103 17.16 -3.28 -18.16
N GLU A 104 18.41 -2.87 -17.99
CA GLU A 104 19.55 -3.79 -17.88
C GLU A 104 19.50 -4.53 -16.54
N PHE A 105 19.21 -3.81 -15.44
CA PHE A 105 19.02 -4.42 -14.13
C PHE A 105 17.82 -5.37 -14.11
N GLN A 106 16.71 -5.01 -14.76
CA GLN A 106 15.55 -5.89 -14.89
C GLN A 106 15.88 -7.16 -15.69
N ALA A 107 16.65 -7.03 -16.77
CA ALA A 107 17.15 -8.18 -17.50
C ALA A 107 18.07 -9.05 -16.63
N MET A 108 18.91 -8.44 -15.79
CA MET A 108 19.77 -9.16 -14.85
C MET A 108 18.93 -9.93 -13.81
N ILE A 109 17.89 -9.32 -13.24
CA ILE A 109 16.94 -10.01 -12.34
C ILE A 109 16.31 -11.22 -13.04
N ASN A 110 15.88 -11.06 -14.29
CA ASN A 110 15.19 -12.13 -15.01
C ASN A 110 16.13 -13.31 -15.37
N ASN A 111 17.43 -13.03 -15.53
CA ASN A 111 18.40 -14.01 -16.04
C ASN A 111 19.36 -14.55 -14.97
N THR A 112 19.33 -14.04 -13.73
CA THR A 112 20.26 -14.46 -12.65
C THR A 112 19.48 -15.01 -11.45
N PRO A 113 19.36 -16.35 -11.32
CA PRO A 113 18.65 -16.99 -10.21
C PRO A 113 19.16 -16.60 -8.83
N GLU A 114 20.46 -16.38 -8.68
CA GLU A 114 21.08 -15.95 -7.42
C GLU A 114 20.61 -14.57 -6.99
N LEU A 115 20.43 -13.65 -7.94
CA LEU A 115 19.89 -12.31 -7.69
C LEU A 115 18.41 -12.38 -7.32
N GLN A 116 17.62 -13.25 -7.97
CA GLN A 116 16.22 -13.48 -7.59
C GLN A 116 16.12 -13.99 -6.15
N ALA A 117 16.92 -15.00 -5.80
CA ALA A 117 16.98 -15.53 -4.45
C ALA A 117 17.43 -14.47 -3.44
N PHE A 118 18.37 -13.60 -3.81
CA PHE A 118 18.84 -12.48 -2.98
C PHE A 118 17.72 -11.47 -2.71
N ILE A 119 16.98 -11.04 -3.73
CA ILE A 119 15.87 -10.07 -3.60
C ILE A 119 14.76 -10.63 -2.69
N GLU A 120 14.56 -11.94 -2.70
CA GLU A 120 13.54 -12.58 -1.88
C GLU A 120 13.88 -12.66 -0.39
N ARG A 121 15.14 -12.43 0.00
CA ARG A 121 15.58 -12.46 1.40
C ARG A 121 14.95 -11.35 2.23
N ASP A 122 14.56 -11.69 3.46
CA ASP A 122 13.92 -10.75 4.38
C ASP A 122 14.80 -9.53 4.71
N ASP A 123 16.12 -9.74 4.88
CA ASP A 123 17.07 -8.67 5.19
C ASP A 123 17.30 -7.70 4.02
N VAL A 124 16.98 -8.10 2.78
CA VAL A 124 17.01 -7.24 1.60
C VAL A 124 15.68 -6.52 1.42
N LYS A 125 14.55 -7.21 1.61
CA LYS A 125 13.20 -6.63 1.50
C LYS A 125 12.98 -5.48 2.48
N VAL A 126 13.57 -5.54 3.66
CA VAL A 126 13.47 -4.44 4.65
C VAL A 126 14.16 -3.17 4.18
N CYS A 127 15.19 -3.25 3.34
CA CYS A 127 15.93 -2.10 2.80
C CYS A 127 15.18 -1.35 1.68
N VAL A 128 14.17 -1.97 1.07
CA VAL A 128 13.33 -1.30 0.06
C VAL A 128 12.42 -0.28 0.75
N PRO A 129 12.31 0.98 0.27
CA PRO A 129 11.38 1.95 0.82
C PRO A 129 9.95 1.39 0.87
N MET A 130 9.21 1.70 1.94
CA MET A 130 7.85 1.23 2.14
C MET A 130 6.91 1.77 1.05
N ASP A 131 6.17 0.88 0.38
CA ASP A 131 5.00 1.28 -0.39
C ASP A 131 3.80 1.36 0.59
N PRO A 132 3.07 2.49 0.69
CA PRO A 132 1.86 2.57 1.50
C PRO A 132 0.82 1.49 1.23
N ARG A 133 0.80 0.91 0.03
CA ARG A 133 -0.07 -0.21 -0.33
C ARG A 133 0.31 -1.52 0.36
N ASP A 134 1.52 -1.65 0.88
CA ASP A 134 1.93 -2.82 1.65
C ASP A 134 1.18 -2.90 2.99
N ALA A 135 0.86 -1.75 3.58
CA ALA A 135 0.02 -1.62 4.78
C ALA A 135 -1.49 -1.62 4.48
N PHE A 136 -1.88 -1.66 3.20
CA PHE A 136 -3.28 -1.61 2.79
C PHE A 136 -3.86 -3.01 2.60
N TYR A 137 -4.62 -3.47 3.59
CA TYR A 137 -5.24 -4.78 3.63
C TYR A 137 -6.76 -4.73 3.42
N GLY A 138 -7.32 -5.87 3.01
CA GLY A 138 -8.78 -6.05 2.88
C GLY A 138 -9.44 -6.36 4.21
N GLY A 139 -10.72 -6.75 4.16
CA GLY A 139 -11.44 -7.18 5.36
C GLY A 139 -10.85 -8.44 5.98
N SER A 140 -10.80 -8.50 7.32
CA SER A 140 -10.46 -9.72 8.04
C SER A 140 -11.58 -10.74 7.86
N THR A 141 -11.24 -11.88 7.25
CA THR A 141 -12.18 -12.99 7.03
C THR A 141 -11.50 -14.27 7.47
N GLY A 142 -12.12 -14.98 8.40
CA GLY A 142 -11.63 -16.25 8.93
C GLY A 142 -12.76 -17.03 9.59
N ASN A 143 -12.66 -18.35 9.54
CA ASN A 143 -13.56 -19.26 10.22
C ASN A 143 -12.81 -19.93 11.38
N ILE A 144 -13.45 -19.98 12.55
CA ILE A 144 -12.95 -20.76 13.69
C ILE A 144 -13.48 -22.18 13.61
N VAL A 145 -14.75 -22.29 13.24
CA VAL A 145 -15.48 -23.55 13.09
C VAL A 145 -16.05 -23.56 11.67
N SER A 146 -15.71 -24.58 10.88
CA SER A 146 -16.18 -24.70 9.50
C SER A 146 -17.65 -25.10 9.40
N HIS A 147 -18.18 -25.82 10.39
CA HIS A 147 -19.57 -26.27 10.44
C HIS A 147 -20.00 -26.50 11.89
N TYR A 148 -21.20 -26.04 12.26
CA TYR A 148 -21.77 -26.25 13.59
C TYR A 148 -23.29 -26.43 13.49
N ASP A 149 -23.78 -27.57 13.99
CA ASP A 149 -25.22 -27.83 14.11
C ASP A 149 -25.72 -27.39 15.49
N VAL A 150 -26.66 -26.45 15.50
CA VAL A 150 -27.27 -25.90 16.72
C VAL A 150 -28.06 -27.00 17.44
N LYS A 151 -27.77 -27.22 18.71
CA LYS A 151 -28.46 -28.24 19.52
C LYS A 151 -29.74 -27.69 20.14
N ASP A 152 -30.58 -28.59 20.65
CA ASP A 152 -31.82 -28.23 21.35
C ASP A 152 -31.54 -27.27 22.51
N GLY A 153 -32.17 -26.09 22.45
CA GLY A 153 -32.02 -25.03 23.46
C GLY A 153 -30.88 -24.04 23.21
N GLU A 154 -30.04 -24.27 22.20
CA GLU A 154 -29.00 -23.31 21.80
C GLU A 154 -29.55 -22.20 20.89
N LYS A 155 -28.91 -21.03 20.93
CA LYS A 155 -29.22 -19.90 20.04
C LYS A 155 -27.95 -19.42 19.37
N MET A 156 -28.02 -19.21 18.06
CA MET A 156 -26.95 -18.58 17.30
C MET A 156 -27.30 -17.10 17.08
N ASN A 157 -26.37 -16.21 17.44
CA ASN A 157 -26.54 -14.77 17.26
C ASN A 157 -25.64 -14.29 16.11
N TYR A 158 -26.16 -13.38 15.30
CA TYR A 158 -25.43 -12.74 14.23
C TYR A 158 -25.29 -11.24 14.53
N TYR A 159 -24.05 -10.75 14.51
CA TYR A 159 -23.73 -9.35 14.73
C TYR A 159 -23.17 -8.76 13.44
N ASP A 160 -23.77 -7.67 12.96
CA ASP A 160 -23.34 -6.93 11.78
C ASP A 160 -23.18 -5.45 12.11
N VAL A 161 -22.04 -4.88 11.71
CA VAL A 161 -21.81 -3.44 11.83
C VAL A 161 -22.45 -2.76 10.64
N CYS A 162 -23.54 -2.06 10.88
CA CYS A 162 -24.28 -1.33 9.86
C CYS A 162 -23.43 -0.22 9.22
N SER A 163 -22.88 -0.50 8.04
CA SER A 163 -22.03 0.43 7.27
C SER A 163 -20.67 0.67 7.93
N LEU A 164 -19.92 -0.42 8.15
CA LEU A 164 -18.57 -0.41 8.75
C LEU A 164 -17.61 0.60 8.10
N TYR A 165 -17.67 0.78 6.77
CA TYR A 165 -16.82 1.70 6.02
C TYR A 165 -17.62 2.79 5.29
N PRO A 166 -17.08 4.02 5.19
CA PRO A 166 -16.02 4.59 6.03
C PRO A 166 -16.52 4.79 7.47
N CYS A 167 -15.59 4.78 8.44
CA CYS A 167 -15.94 4.84 9.86
C CYS A 167 -16.11 6.30 10.33
N LYS A 168 -17.28 6.64 10.86
CA LYS A 168 -17.59 8.00 11.37
C LYS A 168 -16.62 8.44 12.46
N THR A 169 -16.30 7.54 13.38
CA THR A 169 -15.45 7.79 14.55
C THR A 169 -13.97 7.48 14.31
N GLY A 170 -13.61 7.11 13.08
CA GLY A 170 -12.23 6.83 12.70
C GLY A 170 -11.33 8.06 12.84
N LYS A 171 -10.08 7.81 13.24
CA LYS A 171 -9.00 8.79 13.21
C LYS A 171 -8.31 8.70 11.86
N TYR A 172 -8.19 9.84 11.17
CA TYR A 172 -7.69 9.91 9.81
C TYR A 172 -6.50 10.88 9.70
N PRO A 173 -5.44 10.53 8.94
CA PRO A 173 -4.32 11.43 8.69
C PRO A 173 -4.71 12.58 7.75
N LEU A 174 -4.02 13.71 7.87
CA LEU A 174 -4.19 14.89 7.00
C LEU A 174 -2.84 15.33 6.41
N GLY A 175 -2.85 15.68 5.12
CA GLY A 175 -1.67 16.22 4.43
C GLY A 175 -0.66 15.13 4.06
N HIS A 176 0.62 15.51 4.05
CA HIS A 176 1.73 14.59 3.75
C HIS A 176 2.40 14.11 5.03
N PRO A 177 2.88 12.86 5.08
CA PRO A 177 3.63 12.35 6.20
C PRO A 177 5.07 12.89 6.19
N GLU A 178 5.66 12.96 7.37
CA GLU A 178 7.10 12.95 7.55
C GLU A 178 7.59 11.49 7.45
N ILE A 179 8.56 11.24 6.57
CA ILE A 179 9.10 9.90 6.32
C ILE A 179 10.42 9.78 7.07
N LEU A 180 10.45 8.90 8.07
CA LEU A 180 11.61 8.61 8.90
C LEU A 180 12.15 7.22 8.55
N PHE A 181 13.39 7.17 8.10
CA PHE A 181 14.14 5.94 7.85
C PHE A 181 15.52 5.97 8.54
N ASP A 182 15.94 7.13 9.04
CA ASP A 182 17.14 7.26 9.86
C ASP A 182 16.93 6.64 11.25
N PRO A 183 17.82 5.73 11.72
CA PRO A 183 17.70 5.12 13.03
C PRO A 183 17.67 6.11 14.19
N GLU A 184 18.39 7.23 14.13
CA GLU A 184 18.40 8.23 15.20
C GLU A 184 17.07 8.98 15.25
N ASP A 185 16.50 9.34 14.09
CA ASP A 185 15.20 9.99 14.03
C ASP A 185 14.05 9.05 14.41
N ILE A 186 14.14 7.77 14.03
CA ILE A 186 13.23 6.72 14.52
C ILE A 186 13.34 6.58 16.03
N GLU A 187 14.54 6.54 16.62
CA GLU A 187 14.70 6.43 18.07
C GLU A 187 14.16 7.66 18.82
N LYS A 188 14.28 8.86 18.25
CA LYS A 188 13.67 10.09 18.81
C LYS A 188 12.14 10.01 18.88
N LEU A 189 11.49 9.49 17.83
CA LEU A 189 10.04 9.38 17.77
C LEU A 189 9.51 8.14 18.51
N CYS A 190 10.23 7.03 18.41
CA CYS A 190 9.85 5.69 18.85
C CYS A 190 10.89 5.08 19.82
N PRO A 191 11.17 5.72 20.97
CA PRO A 191 12.24 5.27 21.87
C PRO A 191 11.99 3.85 22.36
N ASN A 192 13.01 2.99 22.31
CA ASN A 192 12.90 1.56 22.64
C ASN A 192 11.77 0.83 21.87
N ASN A 193 11.56 1.19 20.60
CA ASN A 193 10.45 0.72 19.75
C ASN A 193 9.04 1.06 20.28
N ASP A 194 8.87 2.05 21.17
CA ASP A 194 7.55 2.52 21.58
C ASP A 194 6.88 3.35 20.50
N ILE A 195 5.85 2.80 19.86
CA ILE A 195 5.13 3.44 18.76
C ILE A 195 3.93 4.28 19.22
N SER A 196 3.73 4.49 20.53
CA SER A 196 2.57 5.18 21.10
C SER A 196 2.28 6.57 20.52
N ARG A 197 3.32 7.23 20.00
CA ARG A 197 3.26 8.58 19.41
C ARG A 197 3.05 8.59 17.91
N VAL A 198 3.11 7.43 17.26
CA VAL A 198 3.07 7.34 15.81
C VAL A 198 1.63 7.30 15.30
N GLU A 199 1.31 8.27 14.44
CA GLU A 199 0.11 8.27 13.62
C GLU A 199 0.51 8.04 12.15
N GLY A 200 0.12 6.92 11.56
CA GLY A 200 0.40 6.66 10.14
C GLY A 200 0.78 5.22 9.85
N LEU A 201 1.89 5.02 9.14
CA LEU A 201 2.34 3.70 8.69
C LEU A 201 3.69 3.36 9.29
N ILE A 202 3.90 2.10 9.63
CA ILE A 202 5.15 1.62 10.22
C ILE A 202 5.56 0.34 9.51
N LYS A 203 6.78 0.32 8.99
CA LYS A 203 7.47 -0.88 8.53
C LYS A 203 8.33 -1.43 9.66
N CYS A 204 8.02 -2.62 10.15
CA CYS A 204 8.72 -3.20 11.29
C CYS A 204 8.76 -4.73 11.26
N THR A 205 9.59 -5.29 12.14
CA THR A 205 9.54 -6.70 12.53
C THR A 205 8.90 -6.80 13.91
N VAL A 206 7.93 -7.69 14.03
CA VAL A 206 7.18 -7.95 15.26
C VAL A 206 7.23 -9.43 15.60
N LEU A 207 7.28 -9.74 16.89
CA LEU A 207 7.14 -11.07 17.43
C LEU A 207 5.74 -11.21 18.02
N PRO A 208 4.86 -12.04 17.43
CA PRO A 208 3.55 -12.33 18.00
C PRO A 208 3.65 -13.02 19.37
N PRO A 209 2.58 -12.99 20.19
CA PRO A 209 2.49 -13.84 21.37
C PRO A 209 2.32 -15.32 21.00
N ASP A 210 2.68 -16.22 21.91
CA ASP A 210 2.63 -17.67 21.69
C ASP A 210 1.21 -18.21 21.49
N SER A 211 0.22 -17.54 22.08
CA SER A 211 -1.19 -17.93 21.98
C SER A 211 -2.09 -16.70 21.96
N LEU A 212 -2.93 -16.62 20.93
CA LEU A 212 -3.95 -15.60 20.78
C LEU A 212 -5.11 -16.14 19.94
N TYR A 213 -6.32 -16.03 20.47
CA TYR A 213 -7.50 -16.60 19.82
C TYR A 213 -7.82 -15.92 18.48
N HIS A 214 -7.61 -14.60 18.40
CA HIS A 214 -7.74 -13.82 17.17
C HIS A 214 -6.43 -13.08 16.89
N PRO A 215 -5.56 -13.62 16.02
CA PRO A 215 -4.37 -12.91 15.59
C PRO A 215 -4.74 -11.57 14.96
N VAL A 216 -3.97 -10.53 15.28
CA VAL A 216 -4.32 -9.14 14.96
C VAL A 216 -3.71 -8.72 13.64
N LEU A 217 -2.42 -9.01 13.43
CA LEU A 217 -1.69 -8.46 12.30
C LEU A 217 -1.87 -9.32 11.04
N PRO A 218 -2.25 -8.71 9.91
CA PRO A 218 -2.33 -9.40 8.63
C PRO A 218 -0.94 -9.61 8.02
N MET A 219 -0.86 -10.65 7.19
CA MET A 219 0.28 -10.98 6.33
C MET A 219 -0.26 -11.55 5.02
N LYS A 220 0.36 -11.20 3.89
CA LYS A 220 0.07 -11.88 2.61
C LYS A 220 0.95 -13.12 2.49
N ALA A 221 0.34 -14.29 2.36
CA ALA A 221 1.02 -15.55 2.11
C ALA A 221 0.17 -16.40 1.17
N HIS A 222 0.81 -17.14 0.26
CA HIS A 222 0.10 -17.98 -0.73
C HIS A 222 -0.98 -17.22 -1.52
N GLN A 223 -0.69 -15.97 -1.88
CA GLN A 223 -1.62 -15.04 -2.55
C GLN A 223 -2.92 -14.74 -1.78
N LYS A 224 -2.96 -15.03 -0.48
CA LYS A 224 -4.09 -14.83 0.41
C LYS A 224 -3.72 -13.94 1.59
N LEU A 225 -4.71 -13.27 2.15
CA LEU A 225 -4.59 -12.54 3.40
C LEU A 225 -4.72 -13.52 4.57
N MET A 226 -3.70 -13.59 5.42
CA MET A 226 -3.61 -14.50 6.55
C MET A 226 -3.38 -13.72 7.84
N PHE A 227 -3.94 -14.21 8.95
CA PHE A 227 -3.74 -13.68 10.29
C PHE A 227 -3.10 -14.80 11.11
N VAL A 228 -1.82 -14.63 11.48
CA VAL A 228 -1.00 -15.74 12.02
C VAL A 228 -0.16 -15.28 13.21
N LEU A 229 0.26 -16.25 14.03
CA LEU A 229 1.20 -16.02 15.13
C LEU A 229 2.62 -16.49 14.81
N CYS A 230 2.81 -17.21 13.70
CA CYS A 230 4.12 -17.66 13.27
C CYS A 230 4.21 -17.61 11.74
N ARG A 231 5.13 -16.79 11.23
CA ARG A 231 5.42 -16.67 9.79
C ARG A 231 5.77 -18.02 9.19
N LYS A 232 6.70 -18.77 9.80
CA LYS A 232 7.18 -20.04 9.27
C LYS A 232 6.08 -21.11 9.24
N CYS A 233 5.23 -21.18 10.26
CA CYS A 233 4.05 -22.06 10.25
C CYS A 233 3.14 -21.74 9.07
N CYS A 234 2.89 -20.46 8.79
CA CYS A 234 2.06 -20.07 7.65
C CYS A 234 2.67 -20.45 6.31
N GLN A 235 3.97 -20.21 6.14
CA GLN A 235 4.71 -20.56 4.93
C GLN A 235 4.71 -22.07 4.67
N LEU A 236 4.91 -22.87 5.72
CA LEU A 236 4.91 -24.34 5.65
C LEU A 236 3.50 -24.96 5.71
N GLN A 237 2.45 -24.15 5.89
CA GLN A 237 1.08 -24.61 6.14
C GLN A 237 1.01 -25.64 7.29
N ASN A 238 1.75 -25.37 8.37
CA ASN A 238 1.80 -26.24 9.54
C ASN A 238 0.45 -26.19 10.28
N ASN A 239 -0.19 -27.36 10.41
CA ASN A 239 -1.45 -27.55 11.14
C ASN A 239 -1.23 -28.24 12.51
N GLN A 240 0.02 -28.39 12.94
CA GLN A 240 0.40 -28.94 14.23
C GLN A 240 0.89 -27.84 15.17
N GLU A 241 1.19 -28.21 16.42
CA GLU A 241 1.83 -27.32 17.38
C GLU A 241 3.13 -26.71 16.81
N CYS A 242 3.34 -25.43 17.07
CA CYS A 242 4.48 -24.70 16.54
C CYS A 242 5.74 -25.00 17.36
N THR A 243 6.82 -25.41 16.69
CA THR A 243 8.14 -25.63 17.30
C THR A 243 9.21 -24.65 16.80
N HIS A 244 8.81 -23.68 15.97
CA HIS A 244 9.71 -22.68 15.40
C HIS A 244 10.20 -21.70 16.46
N THR A 245 11.43 -21.23 16.27
CA THR A 245 12.06 -20.20 17.11
C THR A 245 11.43 -18.82 16.92
N ASP A 246 11.68 -17.91 17.85
CA ASP A 246 11.26 -16.50 17.75
C ASP A 246 11.68 -15.84 16.43
N SER A 247 12.89 -16.12 15.93
CA SER A 247 13.38 -15.54 14.68
C SER A 247 12.64 -16.07 13.45
N GLU A 248 12.26 -17.35 13.47
CA GLU A 248 11.47 -17.97 12.40
C GLU A 248 10.01 -17.52 12.43
N GLY A 249 9.45 -17.35 13.64
CA GLY A 249 8.06 -16.97 13.87
C GLY A 249 7.73 -15.50 13.65
N GLN A 250 8.72 -14.61 13.76
CA GLN A 250 8.57 -13.17 13.56
C GLN A 250 7.91 -12.79 12.23
N LEU A 251 7.04 -11.78 12.28
CA LEU A 251 6.41 -11.18 11.11
C LEU A 251 7.18 -9.91 10.74
N THR A 252 7.43 -9.70 9.44
CA THR A 252 8.00 -8.47 8.92
C THR A 252 7.08 -7.92 7.85
N GLY A 253 6.73 -6.65 7.96
CA GLY A 253 5.73 -6.04 7.08
C GLY A 253 5.53 -4.56 7.39
N ALA A 254 4.54 -3.99 6.74
CA ALA A 254 4.08 -2.64 6.94
C ALA A 254 2.64 -2.67 7.45
N TRP A 255 2.33 -1.88 8.47
CA TRP A 255 0.99 -1.83 9.06
C TRP A 255 0.61 -0.40 9.42
N VAL A 256 -0.69 -0.14 9.54
CA VAL A 256 -1.20 1.12 10.08
C VAL A 256 -0.95 1.15 11.59
N SER A 257 -0.54 2.31 12.12
CA SER A 257 -0.13 2.44 13.52
C SER A 257 -1.21 2.04 14.51
N CYS A 258 -2.49 2.29 14.21
CA CYS A 258 -3.61 1.86 15.07
C CYS A 258 -3.78 0.34 15.16
N GLU A 259 -3.51 -0.40 14.08
CA GLU A 259 -3.51 -1.87 14.10
C GLU A 259 -2.33 -2.41 14.91
N LEU A 260 -1.16 -1.77 14.79
CA LEU A 260 0.01 -2.11 15.58
C LEU A 260 -0.16 -1.78 17.06
N HIS A 261 -0.77 -0.65 17.41
CA HIS A 261 -1.14 -0.33 18.80
C HIS A 261 -2.00 -1.45 19.37
N LYS A 262 -3.03 -1.88 18.61
CA LYS A 262 -3.86 -3.00 19.03
C LYS A 262 -3.07 -4.30 19.15
N ALA A 263 -2.15 -4.58 18.24
CA ALA A 263 -1.31 -5.77 18.33
C ALA A 263 -0.44 -5.76 19.60
N VAL A 264 0.18 -4.61 19.93
CA VAL A 264 0.98 -4.46 21.15
C VAL A 264 0.12 -4.67 22.40
N GLU A 265 -1.10 -4.11 22.45
CA GLU A 265 -2.06 -4.39 23.55
C GLU A 265 -2.38 -5.89 23.70
N MET A 266 -2.39 -6.63 22.58
CA MET A 266 -2.67 -8.06 22.55
C MET A 266 -1.41 -8.93 22.73
N GLY A 267 -0.27 -8.33 23.11
CA GLY A 267 0.95 -9.05 23.49
C GLY A 267 2.01 -9.18 22.40
N TYR A 268 1.85 -8.53 21.24
CA TYR A 268 2.89 -8.48 20.22
C TYR A 268 4.06 -7.60 20.69
N ARG A 269 5.29 -8.01 20.37
CA ARG A 269 6.51 -7.29 20.72
C ARG A 269 7.19 -6.74 19.46
N ILE A 270 7.36 -5.43 19.36
CA ILE A 270 8.10 -4.81 18.26
C ILE A 270 9.59 -5.08 18.47
N LYS A 271 10.23 -5.75 17.51
CA LYS A 271 11.65 -6.12 17.56
C LYS A 271 12.53 -5.05 16.94
N LYS A 272 12.11 -4.51 15.79
CA LYS A 272 12.85 -3.50 15.03
C LYS A 272 11.92 -2.70 14.14
N ILE A 273 12.10 -1.38 14.13
CA ILE A 273 11.43 -0.47 13.20
C ILE A 273 12.43 -0.12 12.09
N TYR A 274 11.98 -0.18 10.83
CA TYR A 274 12.80 0.13 9.66
C TYR A 274 12.44 1.48 9.04
N GLU A 275 11.15 1.81 9.03
CA GLU A 275 10.64 3.03 8.40
C GLU A 275 9.31 3.44 9.04
N VAL A 276 9.12 4.74 9.24
CA VAL A 276 7.90 5.32 9.80
C VAL A 276 7.42 6.46 8.91
N TRP A 277 6.14 6.41 8.52
CA TRP A 277 5.47 7.53 7.86
C TRP A 277 4.54 8.17 8.89
N HIS A 278 5.00 9.25 9.50
CA HIS A 278 4.30 9.93 10.58
C HIS A 278 3.49 11.13 10.07
N TYR A 279 2.20 11.16 10.35
CA TYR A 279 1.32 12.28 10.10
C TYR A 279 1.17 13.12 11.36
N SER A 280 1.82 14.29 11.38
CA SER A 280 1.73 15.25 12.49
C SER A 280 0.31 15.82 12.70
N LYS A 281 -0.56 15.70 11.69
CA LYS A 281 -1.95 16.16 11.72
C LYS A 281 -2.91 15.02 11.47
N THR A 282 -3.86 14.87 12.38
CA THR A 282 -4.96 13.91 12.26
C THR A 282 -6.29 14.61 12.55
N THR A 283 -7.38 14.04 12.08
CA THR A 283 -8.74 14.44 12.46
C THR A 283 -9.53 13.23 12.91
N GLN A 284 -10.35 13.41 13.94
CA GLN A 284 -11.24 12.39 14.47
C GLN A 284 -12.56 13.05 14.84
N TYR A 285 -13.65 12.33 14.65
CA TYR A 285 -14.96 12.78 15.10
C TYR A 285 -15.05 12.64 16.62
N ASP A 286 -15.47 13.70 17.31
CA ASP A 286 -15.76 13.69 18.73
C ASP A 286 -17.28 13.62 18.97
N PRO A 287 -17.81 12.47 19.44
CA PRO A 287 -19.24 12.33 19.73
C PRO A 287 -19.74 13.29 20.83
N ARG A 288 -18.86 13.75 21.73
CA ARG A 288 -19.28 14.65 22.82
C ARG A 288 -19.58 16.05 22.32
N THR A 289 -18.84 16.52 21.32
CA THR A 289 -18.99 17.87 20.77
C THR A 289 -19.72 17.90 19.41
N GLY A 290 -19.87 16.74 18.76
CA GLY A 290 -20.46 16.62 17.43
C GLY A 290 -19.61 17.24 16.32
N LYS A 291 -18.29 17.41 16.55
CA LYS A 291 -17.36 18.12 15.66
C LYS A 291 -16.18 17.23 15.24
N GLY A 292 -15.49 17.67 14.19
CA GLY A 292 -14.34 16.96 13.63
C GLY A 292 -14.74 15.79 12.73
N GLY A 293 -13.77 14.93 12.44
CA GLY A 293 -13.95 13.75 11.59
C GLY A 293 -13.99 14.08 10.10
N LEU A 294 -13.20 13.35 9.33
CA LEU A 294 -13.08 13.58 7.88
C LEU A 294 -14.37 13.23 7.13
N PHE A 295 -15.08 12.19 7.57
CA PHE A 295 -16.23 11.62 6.86
C PHE A 295 -17.56 11.75 7.60
N ALA A 296 -17.59 12.38 8.79
CA ALA A 296 -18.76 12.39 9.65
C ALA A 296 -20.00 12.98 8.96
N GLY A 297 -19.87 14.15 8.32
CA GLY A 297 -20.97 14.79 7.59
C GLY A 297 -21.48 13.94 6.42
N PHE A 298 -20.57 13.35 5.65
CA PHE A 298 -20.90 12.46 4.54
C PHE A 298 -21.66 11.22 5.02
N ILE A 299 -21.14 10.54 6.04
CA ILE A 299 -21.75 9.32 6.60
C ILE A 299 -23.13 9.65 7.19
N ASN A 300 -23.24 10.70 8.01
CA ASN A 300 -24.52 11.09 8.60
C ASN A 300 -25.58 11.35 7.53
N GLN A 301 -25.21 12.05 6.45
CA GLN A 301 -26.12 12.34 5.34
C GLN A 301 -26.61 11.06 4.64
N PHE A 302 -25.71 10.16 4.27
CA PHE A 302 -26.10 8.96 3.51
C PHE A 302 -26.70 7.86 4.37
N VAL A 303 -26.34 7.77 5.65
CA VAL A 303 -27.04 6.91 6.62
C VAL A 303 -28.47 7.42 6.81
N LYS A 304 -28.67 8.74 6.97
CA LYS A 304 -30.02 9.34 7.02
C LYS A 304 -30.86 8.96 5.81
N LEU A 305 -30.36 9.23 4.60
CA LEU A 305 -31.07 8.94 3.35
C LEU A 305 -31.38 7.43 3.21
N LYS A 306 -30.42 6.57 3.56
CA LYS A 306 -30.59 5.11 3.53
C LYS A 306 -31.66 4.66 4.51
N THR A 307 -31.68 5.22 5.73
CA THR A 307 -32.64 4.87 6.78
C THR A 307 -34.05 5.35 6.40
N GLU A 308 -34.22 6.60 5.97
CA GLU A 308 -35.50 7.14 5.51
C GLU A 308 -36.07 6.34 4.32
N ALA A 309 -35.23 5.98 3.35
CA ALA A 309 -35.61 5.17 2.20
C ALA A 309 -35.91 3.69 2.54
N SER A 310 -35.61 3.24 3.76
CA SER A 310 -35.96 1.87 4.21
C SER A 310 -37.42 1.73 4.57
N GLY A 311 -38.13 2.85 4.77
CA GLY A 311 -39.45 2.84 5.36
C GLY A 311 -39.43 2.49 6.85
N TRP A 312 -40.62 2.41 7.44
CA TRP A 312 -40.80 2.09 8.84
C TRP A 312 -40.52 0.61 9.11
N PRO A 313 -39.83 0.26 10.21
CA PRO A 313 -39.75 -1.12 10.68
C PRO A 313 -41.15 -1.70 10.92
N ALA A 314 -41.29 -3.03 10.78
CA ALA A 314 -42.56 -3.71 11.01
C ALA A 314 -43.10 -3.53 12.44
N SER A 315 -42.21 -3.30 13.42
CA SER A 315 -42.54 -3.01 14.82
C SER A 315 -43.01 -1.57 15.07
N CYS A 316 -43.01 -0.69 14.06
CA CYS A 316 -43.39 0.72 14.18
C CYS A 316 -44.79 0.97 13.60
N ASP A 317 -45.79 0.30 14.15
CA ASP A 317 -47.19 0.36 13.73
C ASP A 317 -48.00 1.47 14.46
N THR A 318 -47.59 1.87 15.65
CA THR A 318 -48.21 2.97 16.42
C THR A 318 -47.42 4.28 16.34
N PRO A 319 -48.06 5.44 16.57
CA PRO A 319 -47.36 6.73 16.70
C PRO A 319 -46.26 6.71 17.77
N GLU A 320 -46.49 6.02 18.89
CA GLU A 320 -45.53 5.90 19.99
C GLU A 320 -44.31 5.08 19.58
N ALA A 321 -44.51 3.98 18.86
CA ALA A 321 -43.41 3.15 18.35
C ALA A 321 -42.58 3.90 17.30
N LYS A 322 -43.23 4.67 16.43
CA LYS A 322 -42.55 5.54 15.45
C LYS A 322 -41.70 6.63 16.14
N ALA A 323 -42.25 7.28 17.16
CA ALA A 323 -41.52 8.28 17.94
C ALA A 323 -40.36 7.65 18.74
N ALA A 324 -40.54 6.44 19.28
CA ALA A 324 -39.47 5.69 19.94
C ALA A 324 -38.34 5.34 18.98
N TYR A 325 -38.65 4.86 17.77
CA TYR A 325 -37.67 4.55 16.73
C TYR A 325 -36.83 5.76 16.33
N ILE A 326 -37.46 6.92 16.11
CA ILE A 326 -36.72 8.15 15.76
C ILE A 326 -35.77 8.54 16.90
N ARG A 327 -36.24 8.52 18.15
CA ARG A 327 -35.39 8.83 19.32
C ARG A 327 -34.22 7.86 19.44
N GLU A 328 -34.45 6.56 19.25
CA GLU A 328 -33.39 5.56 19.31
C GLU A 328 -32.31 5.80 18.24
N ILE A 329 -32.70 6.13 17.01
CA ILE A 329 -31.74 6.43 15.94
C ILE A 329 -30.98 7.71 16.24
N GLU A 330 -31.65 8.76 16.73
CA GLU A 330 -31.01 10.01 17.13
C GLU A 330 -30.02 9.78 18.27
N GLU A 331 -30.39 9.03 19.31
CA GLU A 331 -29.54 8.69 20.45
C GLU A 331 -28.33 7.85 20.05
N LYS A 332 -28.51 6.84 19.18
CA LYS A 332 -27.43 5.92 18.79
C LYS A 332 -26.49 6.47 17.73
N SER A 333 -26.99 7.30 16.82
CA SER A 333 -26.25 7.71 15.62
C SER A 333 -26.10 9.22 15.44
N GLU A 334 -26.77 10.02 16.27
CA GLU A 334 -26.83 11.49 16.19
C GLU A 334 -27.45 11.98 14.86
N ILE A 335 -28.30 11.15 14.26
CA ILE A 335 -28.97 11.42 12.99
C ILE A 335 -30.43 11.72 13.26
N LYS A 336 -30.84 12.95 12.92
CA LYS A 336 -32.24 13.37 12.94
C LYS A 336 -32.94 12.93 11.67
N LEU A 337 -33.84 11.96 11.79
CA LEU A 337 -34.71 11.52 10.69
C LEU A 337 -35.89 12.49 10.51
N ASP A 338 -36.36 12.63 9.27
CA ASP A 338 -37.57 13.35 8.92
C ASP A 338 -38.74 12.35 8.79
N PRO A 339 -39.73 12.36 9.71
CA PRO A 339 -40.82 11.37 9.72
C PRO A 339 -41.58 11.29 8.39
N ASP A 340 -41.73 12.42 7.68
CA ASP A 340 -42.48 12.51 6.43
C ASP A 340 -41.73 11.90 5.24
N LYS A 341 -40.41 11.74 5.38
CA LYS A 341 -39.52 11.12 4.40
C LYS A 341 -39.29 9.64 4.63
N ILE A 342 -39.71 9.08 5.77
CA ILE A 342 -39.60 7.65 6.06
C ILE A 342 -40.62 6.87 5.22
N LYS A 343 -40.19 6.51 4.01
CA LYS A 343 -41.00 5.82 3.00
C LYS A 343 -40.11 4.83 2.25
N TYR A 344 -40.59 3.60 2.11
CA TYR A 344 -39.85 2.57 1.41
C TYR A 344 -39.58 2.99 -0.05
N ASN A 345 -38.31 3.06 -0.41
CA ASN A 345 -37.85 3.34 -1.76
C ASN A 345 -36.55 2.57 -2.03
N ALA A 346 -36.68 1.46 -2.76
CA ALA A 346 -35.56 0.58 -3.08
C ALA A 346 -34.42 1.28 -3.86
N GLY A 347 -34.77 2.14 -4.82
CA GLY A 347 -33.80 2.86 -5.65
C GLY A 347 -32.99 3.88 -4.84
N ALA A 348 -33.67 4.72 -4.06
CA ALA A 348 -33.01 5.71 -3.20
C ALA A 348 -32.14 5.02 -2.14
N ARG A 349 -32.62 3.92 -1.55
CA ARG A 349 -31.85 3.10 -0.60
C ARG A 349 -30.59 2.53 -1.25
N ALA A 350 -30.69 2.02 -2.48
CA ALA A 350 -29.55 1.46 -3.21
C ALA A 350 -28.49 2.54 -3.49
N VAL A 351 -28.90 3.72 -3.96
CA VAL A 351 -27.99 4.86 -4.21
C VAL A 351 -27.30 5.31 -2.91
N ALA A 352 -28.06 5.47 -1.82
CA ALA A 352 -27.48 5.88 -0.54
C ALA A 352 -26.47 4.84 0.01
N LYS A 353 -26.78 3.54 -0.12
CA LYS A 353 -25.86 2.46 0.25
C LYS A 353 -24.62 2.44 -0.64
N LEU A 354 -24.76 2.67 -1.94
CA LEU A 354 -23.63 2.73 -2.87
C LEU A 354 -22.68 3.88 -2.50
N MET A 355 -23.22 5.06 -2.20
CA MET A 355 -22.41 6.22 -1.78
C MET A 355 -21.61 5.94 -0.52
N LEU A 356 -22.20 5.28 0.49
CA LEU A 356 -21.48 4.87 1.71
C LEU A 356 -20.32 3.92 1.37
N ASN A 357 -20.56 2.90 0.56
CA ASN A 357 -19.56 1.86 0.29
C ASN A 357 -18.47 2.31 -0.70
N SER A 358 -18.80 3.13 -1.70
CA SER A 358 -17.90 3.49 -2.79
C SER A 358 -16.87 4.56 -2.40
N LEU A 359 -17.14 5.39 -1.39
CA LEU A 359 -16.23 6.46 -1.01
C LEU A 359 -14.85 5.91 -0.60
N TRP A 360 -14.82 4.92 0.29
CA TRP A 360 -13.56 4.28 0.71
C TRP A 360 -12.82 3.64 -0.47
N GLY A 361 -13.55 2.95 -1.35
CA GLY A 361 -12.98 2.35 -2.55
C GLY A 361 -12.32 3.36 -3.50
N LYS A 362 -12.80 4.62 -3.53
CA LYS A 362 -12.19 5.69 -4.31
C LYS A 362 -10.86 6.17 -3.74
N PHE A 363 -10.74 6.32 -2.42
CA PHE A 363 -9.44 6.61 -1.78
C PHE A 363 -8.43 5.48 -1.99
N ALA A 364 -8.90 4.23 -2.06
CA ALA A 364 -8.07 3.05 -2.26
C ALA A 364 -7.75 2.75 -3.74
N GLN A 365 -8.30 3.52 -4.69
CA GLN A 365 -8.26 3.21 -6.11
C GLN A 365 -6.81 3.08 -6.59
N ARG A 366 -6.53 2.05 -7.39
CA ARG A 366 -5.22 1.85 -8.03
C ARG A 366 -5.01 2.94 -9.08
N ALA A 367 -3.86 3.63 -9.02
CA ALA A 367 -3.51 4.66 -9.99
C ALA A 367 -3.22 4.07 -11.38
N ASN A 368 -2.62 2.88 -11.40
CA ASN A 368 -2.23 2.16 -12.61
C ASN A 368 -3.16 0.95 -12.81
N MET A 369 -4.40 1.19 -13.25
CA MET A 369 -5.27 0.10 -13.71
C MET A 369 -5.08 -0.10 -15.20
N ASP A 370 -4.97 -1.36 -15.61
CA ASP A 370 -5.00 -1.76 -17.02
C ASP A 370 -6.27 -1.25 -17.68
N LYS A 371 -6.14 -0.81 -18.92
CA LYS A 371 -7.25 -0.35 -19.76
C LYS A 371 -7.31 -1.23 -20.99
N THR A 372 -8.50 -1.72 -21.29
CA THR A 372 -8.79 -2.42 -22.54
C THR A 372 -9.21 -1.41 -23.60
N ALA A 373 -8.55 -1.42 -24.75
CA ALA A 373 -8.97 -0.70 -25.94
C ALA A 373 -9.33 -1.72 -27.02
N VAL A 374 -10.47 -1.52 -27.68
CA VAL A 374 -10.83 -2.28 -28.89
C VAL A 374 -10.30 -1.48 -30.07
N LEU A 375 -9.44 -2.11 -30.86
CA LEU A 375 -8.78 -1.49 -32.01
C LEU A 375 -9.33 -2.12 -33.28
N TYR A 376 -9.58 -1.31 -34.30
CA TYR A 376 -10.20 -1.75 -35.56
C TYR A 376 -9.21 -1.80 -36.72
N THR A 377 -8.02 -1.20 -36.55
CA THR A 377 -7.01 -1.12 -37.60
C THR A 377 -5.63 -1.53 -37.09
N TYR A 378 -4.77 -1.99 -38.02
CA TYR A 378 -3.37 -2.24 -37.72
C TYR A 378 -2.62 -0.98 -37.32
N GLU A 379 -2.98 0.18 -37.88
CA GLU A 379 -2.37 1.47 -37.52
C GLU A 379 -2.63 1.83 -36.05
N GLU A 380 -3.86 1.64 -35.57
CA GLU A 380 -4.20 1.81 -34.16
C GLU A 380 -3.41 0.84 -33.27
N LEU A 381 -3.31 -0.44 -33.67
CA LEU A 381 -2.53 -1.44 -32.94
C LEU A 381 -1.05 -1.03 -32.84
N TYR A 382 -0.43 -0.64 -33.94
CA TYR A 382 0.95 -0.16 -33.93
C TYR A 382 1.11 1.10 -33.09
N SER A 383 0.13 2.01 -33.10
CA SER A 383 0.16 3.19 -32.22
C SER A 383 0.13 2.81 -30.75
N PHE A 384 -0.51 1.71 -30.35
CA PHE A 384 -0.49 1.23 -28.96
C PHE A 384 0.77 0.45 -28.61
N LEU A 385 1.27 -0.40 -29.51
CA LEU A 385 2.47 -1.20 -29.30
C LEU A 385 3.75 -0.35 -29.22
N PHE A 386 3.78 0.76 -29.95
CA PHE A 386 4.95 1.65 -30.02
C PHE A 386 4.77 2.97 -29.26
N ASP A 387 3.63 3.19 -28.59
CA ASP A 387 3.46 4.34 -27.69
C ASP A 387 4.24 4.10 -26.40
N VAL A 388 5.35 4.83 -26.28
CA VAL A 388 6.27 4.83 -25.14
C VAL A 388 5.61 5.14 -23.79
N LYS A 389 4.37 5.65 -23.78
CA LYS A 389 3.60 5.94 -22.56
C LYS A 389 2.72 4.75 -22.12
N LYS A 390 2.68 3.67 -22.88
CA LYS A 390 1.82 2.51 -22.63
C LYS A 390 2.65 1.25 -22.47
N ILE A 391 2.25 0.41 -21.52
CA ILE A 391 2.73 -0.96 -21.39
C ILE A 391 1.57 -1.85 -21.83
N VAL A 392 1.75 -2.60 -22.92
CA VAL A 392 0.74 -3.54 -23.40
C VAL A 392 0.89 -4.85 -22.63
N THR A 393 -0.07 -5.15 -21.75
CA THR A 393 -0.06 -6.34 -20.89
C THR A 393 -0.67 -7.57 -21.57
N GLY A 394 -1.44 -7.38 -22.65
CA GLY A 394 -2.01 -8.44 -23.47
C GLY A 394 -2.63 -7.89 -24.75
N CYS A 395 -2.63 -8.72 -25.79
CA CYS A 395 -3.26 -8.43 -27.08
C CYS A 395 -4.03 -9.68 -27.53
N MET A 396 -5.31 -9.52 -27.86
CA MET A 396 -6.17 -10.59 -28.34
C MET A 396 -6.79 -10.17 -29.67
N PHE A 397 -6.61 -10.98 -30.70
CA PHE A 397 -7.26 -10.79 -31.99
C PHE A 397 -8.63 -11.45 -31.94
N VAL A 398 -9.68 -10.70 -32.26
CA VAL A 398 -11.04 -11.23 -32.36
C VAL A 398 -11.28 -11.55 -33.84
N GLU A 399 -11.30 -12.84 -34.18
CA GLU A 399 -11.78 -13.27 -35.49
C GLU A 399 -13.31 -13.16 -35.50
N ASN A 400 -13.88 -12.47 -36.50
CA ASN A 400 -15.30 -12.62 -36.77
C ASN A 400 -15.48 -14.02 -37.35
N GLU A 401 -16.13 -14.91 -36.62
CA GLU A 401 -16.76 -16.09 -37.24
C GLU A 401 -17.84 -15.57 -38.19
N SER A 402 -17.44 -15.28 -39.43
CA SER A 402 -18.37 -15.24 -40.54
C SER A 402 -18.90 -16.67 -40.68
N GLY A 403 -20.10 -16.90 -40.16
CA GLY A 403 -20.86 -18.09 -40.50
C GLY A 403 -21.00 -18.12 -42.01
N ASP A 404 -20.23 -19.01 -42.64
CA ASP A 404 -20.48 -19.45 -44.01
C ASP A 404 -21.85 -20.15 -44.00
N ALA A 405 -22.90 -19.35 -44.21
CA ALA A 405 -24.12 -19.83 -44.79
C ALA A 405 -23.88 -19.98 -46.30
N ASP A 406 -23.11 -21.00 -46.67
CA ASP A 406 -23.06 -21.45 -48.06
C ASP A 406 -24.36 -22.22 -48.38
N THR A 407 -24.93 -21.78 -49.49
CA THR A 407 -26.19 -22.15 -50.15
C THR A 407 -26.35 -23.61 -50.52
#